data_AF-W3A1P1-F1
#
_entry.id   AF-W3A1P1-F1
#
_cell.length_a   1.000
_cell.length_b   1.000
_cell.length_c   1.000
_cell.angle_alpha   90.00
_cell.angle_beta   90.00
_cell.angle_gamma   90.00
#
_symmetry.space_group_name_H-M   'P 1'
#
loop_
_entity.id
_entity.type
_entity.pdbx_description
1 polymer ?
#
loop_
_entity_poly.entity_id
_entity_poly.type
_entity_poly.pdbx_seq_one_letter_code
_entity_poly.pdbx_strand_id
1 'polypeptide(L)'
;MGKNRSDYKRIPEELRFYNRTYINACIREAGGTWEVFITKQNTGHNHDITSDTYQTYHEAHQVSDDEVLSTVHTLHRDGASKKRILEYITENSRVVPMLKGIHNLVERLKRESYAFPSVEERIRSILEDFSSKQGNLARF
;
A
#
# COMPACT_ATOMS: atom_id res chain seq x y z
N MET A 1 -37.44 -6.90 -42.09
CA MET A 1 -36.51 -5.77 -41.91
C MET A 1 -35.45 -6.16 -40.88
N GLY A 2 -34.25 -6.56 -41.31
CA GLY A 2 -33.17 -6.94 -40.41
C GLY A 2 -32.49 -5.71 -39.82
N LYS A 3 -32.51 -5.55 -38.49
CA LYS A 3 -31.75 -4.49 -37.83
C LYS A 3 -30.25 -4.77 -38.00
N ASN A 4 -29.56 -3.78 -38.54
CA ASN A 4 -28.17 -3.83 -38.93
C ASN A 4 -27.27 -3.96 -37.69
N ARG A 5 -26.12 -4.64 -37.80
CA ARG A 5 -25.16 -4.89 -36.70
C ARG A 5 -24.52 -3.60 -36.11
N SER A 6 -24.93 -2.42 -36.57
CA SER A 6 -24.35 -1.11 -36.30
C SER A 6 -24.80 -0.44 -35.01
N ASP A 7 -25.89 -0.90 -34.38
CA ASP A 7 -26.50 -0.17 -33.25
C ASP A 7 -25.91 -0.53 -31.88
N TYR A 8 -24.98 -1.48 -31.84
CA TYR A 8 -24.21 -1.79 -30.63
C TYR A 8 -22.99 -0.88 -30.58
N LYS A 9 -22.95 0.04 -29.61
CA LYS A 9 -21.72 0.78 -29.27
C LYS A 9 -20.66 -0.24 -28.84
N ARG A 10 -19.83 -0.65 -29.78
CA ARG A 10 -18.67 -1.49 -29.54
C ARG A 10 -17.71 -0.67 -28.67
N ILE A 11 -17.20 -1.26 -27.58
CA ILE A 11 -16.10 -0.65 -26.82
C ILE A 11 -14.97 -0.35 -27.82
N PRO A 12 -14.50 0.91 -27.90
CA PRO A 12 -13.42 1.33 -28.78
C PRO A 12 -12.23 0.36 -28.72
N GLU A 13 -11.67 0.03 -29.88
CA GLU A 13 -10.60 -0.97 -29.99
C GLU A 13 -9.36 -0.59 -29.17
N GLU A 14 -9.08 0.70 -29.05
CA GLU A 14 -8.07 1.32 -28.20
C GLU A 14 -8.21 1.02 -26.69
N LEU A 15 -9.44 0.80 -26.19
CA LEU A 15 -9.67 0.46 -24.79
C LEU A 15 -9.52 -1.06 -24.50
N ARG A 16 -9.37 -1.89 -25.53
CA ARG A 16 -9.19 -3.35 -25.39
C ARG A 16 -7.75 -3.76 -25.08
N PHE A 17 -6.80 -2.83 -25.22
CA PHE A 17 -5.38 -3.13 -25.07
C PHE A 17 -4.96 -3.32 -23.61
N TYR A 18 -5.64 -2.66 -22.67
CA TYR A 18 -5.24 -2.69 -21.26
C TYR A 18 -5.88 -3.82 -20.43
N ASN A 19 -6.98 -4.41 -20.88
CA ASN A 19 -7.64 -5.52 -20.18
C ASN A 19 -8.24 -6.50 -21.20
N ARG A 20 -7.64 -7.69 -21.35
CA ARG A 20 -8.15 -8.72 -22.27
C ARG A 20 -9.44 -9.38 -21.79
N THR A 21 -9.86 -9.14 -20.55
CA THR A 21 -11.12 -9.63 -19.99
C THR A 21 -12.29 -8.77 -20.47
N TYR A 22 -13.29 -9.39 -21.10
CA TYR A 22 -14.50 -8.67 -21.52
C TYR A 22 -15.70 -9.61 -21.56
N ILE A 23 -16.89 -9.02 -21.40
CA ILE A 23 -18.17 -9.69 -21.58
C ILE A 23 -19.04 -8.82 -22.47
N ASN A 24 -19.54 -9.39 -23.55
CA ASN A 24 -20.54 -8.78 -24.40
C ASN A 24 -21.88 -9.43 -24.10
N ALA A 25 -22.86 -8.62 -23.70
CA ALA A 25 -24.22 -9.08 -23.45
C ALA A 25 -25.20 -8.33 -24.35
N CYS A 26 -26.30 -9.00 -24.70
CA CYS A 26 -27.47 -8.36 -25.28
C CYS A 26 -28.73 -8.81 -24.54
N ILE A 27 -29.81 -8.06 -24.71
CA ILE A 27 -31.13 -8.48 -24.23
C ILE A 27 -31.78 -9.28 -25.36
N ARG A 28 -32.33 -10.45 -25.06
CA ARG A 28 -33.10 -11.25 -26.02
C ARG A 28 -34.41 -11.72 -25.42
N GLU A 29 -35.41 -11.90 -26.28
CA GLU A 29 -36.66 -12.57 -25.91
C GLU A 29 -36.48 -14.08 -26.10
N ALA A 30 -36.78 -14.85 -25.05
CA ALA A 30 -36.77 -16.29 -25.04
C ALA A 30 -38.03 -16.79 -24.32
N GLY A 31 -38.89 -17.53 -25.05
CA GLY A 31 -40.10 -18.12 -24.48
C GLY A 31 -41.10 -17.12 -23.89
N GLY A 32 -41.21 -15.91 -24.47
CA GLY A 32 -42.09 -14.84 -23.95
C GLY A 32 -41.54 -14.09 -22.73
N THR A 33 -40.28 -14.34 -22.37
CA THR A 33 -39.57 -13.60 -21.32
C THR A 33 -38.33 -12.92 -21.87
N TRP A 34 -37.92 -11.81 -21.25
CA TRP A 34 -36.70 -11.11 -21.62
C TRP A 34 -35.55 -11.55 -20.72
N GLU A 35 -34.42 -11.93 -21.33
CA GLU A 35 -33.22 -12.32 -20.61
C GLU A 35 -31.97 -11.59 -21.10
N VAL A 36 -30.97 -11.47 -20.22
CA VAL A 36 -29.64 -11.02 -20.57
C VAL A 36 -28.85 -12.21 -21.11
N PHE A 37 -28.47 -12.15 -22.38
CA PHE A 37 -27.74 -13.20 -23.05
C PHE A 37 -26.28 -12.80 -23.29
N ILE A 38 -25.36 -13.59 -22.77
CA ILE A 38 -23.92 -13.41 -23.00
C ILE A 38 -23.59 -13.91 -24.40
N THR A 39 -23.20 -12.99 -25.28
CA THR A 39 -22.90 -13.28 -26.69
C THR A 39 -21.43 -13.62 -26.93
N LYS A 40 -20.54 -13.03 -26.14
CA LYS A 40 -19.11 -13.29 -26.19
C LYS A 40 -18.49 -12.98 -24.84
N GLN A 41 -17.59 -13.82 -24.38
CA GLN A 41 -16.78 -13.53 -23.21
C GLN A 41 -15.33 -13.91 -23.44
N ASN A 42 -14.44 -13.12 -22.85
CA ASN A 42 -13.08 -13.54 -22.54
C ASN A 42 -12.90 -13.35 -21.04
N THR A 43 -12.76 -14.46 -20.33
CA THR A 43 -12.53 -14.50 -18.87
C THR A 43 -11.06 -14.70 -18.53
N GLY A 44 -10.18 -14.80 -19.55
CA GLY A 44 -8.76 -14.95 -19.34
C GLY A 44 -8.11 -13.65 -18.88
N HIS A 45 -7.12 -13.79 -18.01
CA HIS A 45 -6.25 -12.70 -17.61
C HIS A 45 -5.28 -12.36 -18.77
N ASN A 46 -4.85 -11.10 -18.85
CA ASN A 46 -3.88 -10.65 -19.84
C ASN A 46 -2.42 -10.90 -19.44
N HIS A 47 -2.22 -11.50 -18.27
CA HIS A 47 -0.94 -11.83 -17.66
C HIS A 47 -1.08 -13.15 -16.89
N ASP A 48 0.05 -13.77 -16.60
CA ASP A 48 0.09 -14.99 -15.79
C ASP A 48 -0.34 -14.69 -14.35
N ILE A 49 -1.33 -15.43 -13.85
CA ILE A 49 -1.64 -15.44 -12.42
C ILE A 49 -0.80 -16.53 -11.79
N THR A 50 0.40 -16.16 -11.40
CA THR A 50 1.28 -17.04 -10.63
C THR A 50 1.66 -16.37 -9.33
N SER A 51 2.05 -17.18 -8.34
CA SER A 51 2.65 -16.66 -7.11
C SER A 51 3.84 -15.77 -7.42
N ASP A 52 4.66 -16.12 -8.41
CA ASP A 52 5.83 -15.35 -8.81
C ASP A 52 5.46 -13.99 -9.38
N THR A 53 4.41 -13.91 -10.21
CA THR A 53 3.87 -12.65 -10.71
C THR A 53 3.33 -11.78 -9.56
N TYR A 54 2.66 -12.39 -8.58
CA TYR A 54 2.18 -11.66 -7.40
C TYR A 54 3.32 -11.04 -6.59
N GLN A 55 4.44 -11.77 -6.44
CA GLN A 55 5.64 -11.28 -5.76
C GLN A 55 6.39 -10.18 -6.53
N THR A 56 5.93 -9.75 -7.71
CA THR A 56 6.49 -8.56 -8.37
C THR A 56 5.80 -7.27 -7.93
N TYR A 57 4.62 -7.37 -7.31
CA TYR A 57 3.85 -6.21 -6.86
C TYR A 57 4.43 -5.65 -5.56
N HIS A 58 4.38 -4.33 -5.42
CA HIS A 58 4.92 -3.65 -4.23
C HIS A 58 4.18 -4.08 -2.95
N GLU A 59 2.88 -4.29 -3.09
CA GLU A 59 1.93 -4.70 -2.06
C GLU A 59 2.31 -6.05 -1.44
N ALA A 60 2.84 -6.99 -2.22
CA ALA A 60 3.28 -8.29 -1.74
C ALA A 60 4.45 -8.21 -0.74
N HIS A 61 5.16 -7.09 -0.72
CA HIS A 61 6.31 -6.84 0.14
C HIS A 61 6.05 -5.86 1.28
N GLN A 62 4.80 -5.42 1.46
CA GLN A 62 4.45 -4.54 2.58
C GLN A 62 4.17 -5.35 3.85
N VAL A 63 4.72 -4.89 4.96
CA VAL A 63 4.45 -5.45 6.28
C VAL A 63 3.18 -4.81 6.83
N SER A 64 2.15 -5.61 7.06
CA SER A 64 0.86 -5.18 7.62
C SER A 64 0.57 -5.76 8.99
N ASP A 65 1.49 -6.55 9.55
CA ASP A 65 1.33 -7.15 10.88
C ASP A 65 1.61 -6.09 11.95
N ASP A 66 0.59 -5.76 12.74
CA ASP A 66 0.64 -4.69 13.75
C ASP A 66 1.65 -4.99 14.88
N GLU A 67 1.84 -6.26 15.25
CA GLU A 67 2.79 -6.66 16.30
C GLU A 67 4.23 -6.49 15.82
N VAL A 68 4.50 -6.93 14.58
CA VAL A 68 5.79 -6.73 13.92
C VAL A 68 6.07 -5.23 13.77
N LEU A 69 5.08 -4.44 13.33
CA LEU A 69 5.22 -3.00 13.17
C LEU A 69 5.50 -2.31 14.51
N SER A 70 4.81 -2.67 15.59
CA SER A 70 5.04 -2.14 16.94
C SER A 70 6.48 -2.40 17.43
N THR A 71 7.00 -3.60 17.19
CA THR A 71 8.39 -3.93 17.54
C THR A 71 9.38 -3.16 16.68
N VAL A 72 9.10 -3.00 15.38
CA VAL A 72 9.91 -2.18 14.47
C VAL A 72 9.93 -0.70 14.91
N HIS A 73 8.80 -0.16 15.39
CA HIS A 73 8.76 1.17 15.99
C HIS A 73 9.72 1.29 17.18
N THR A 74 9.73 0.29 18.08
CA THR A 74 10.64 0.25 19.23
C THR A 74 12.10 0.17 18.78
N LEU A 75 12.42 -0.76 17.86
CA LEU A 75 13.77 -0.91 17.30
C LEU A 75 14.26 0.39 16.65
N HIS A 76 13.41 1.06 15.88
CA HIS A 76 13.75 2.34 15.27
C HIS A 76 14.01 3.43 16.32
N ARG A 77 13.16 3.52 17.36
CA ARG A 77 13.32 4.49 18.46
C ARG A 77 14.63 4.27 19.22
N ASP A 78 15.02 3.02 19.39
CA ASP A 78 16.25 2.64 20.09
C ASP A 78 17.50 2.75 19.18
N GLY A 79 17.34 3.29 17.96
CA GLY A 79 18.43 3.59 17.05
C GLY A 79 18.92 2.39 16.23
N ALA A 80 18.13 1.31 16.13
CA ALA A 80 18.49 0.15 15.32
C ALA A 80 18.71 0.53 13.85
N SER A 81 19.72 -0.07 13.23
CA SER A 81 20.02 0.15 11.82
C SER A 81 18.90 -0.40 10.92
N LYS A 82 18.77 0.16 9.71
CA LYS A 82 17.83 -0.37 8.69
C LYS A 82 18.06 -1.85 8.38
N LYS A 83 19.33 -2.30 8.45
CA LYS A 83 19.69 -3.71 8.27
C LYS A 83 19.12 -4.57 9.40
N ARG A 84 19.23 -4.12 10.66
CA ARG A 84 18.66 -4.83 11.81
C ARG A 84 17.14 -4.89 11.76
N ILE A 85 16.48 -3.82 11.31
CA ILE A 85 15.04 -3.77 11.08
C ILE A 85 14.63 -4.75 9.97
N LEU A 86 15.38 -4.79 8.86
CA LEU A 86 15.17 -5.73 7.76
C LEU A 86 15.29 -7.20 8.24
N GLU A 87 16.34 -7.52 9.00
CA GLU A 87 16.55 -8.85 9.60
C GLU A 87 15.36 -9.24 10.47
N TYR A 88 14.94 -8.36 11.38
CA TYR A 88 13.80 -8.62 12.27
C TYR A 88 12.51 -8.91 11.49
N ILE A 89 12.16 -8.10 10.49
CA ILE A 89 10.95 -8.32 9.66
C ILE A 89 11.03 -9.65 8.90
N THR A 90 12.21 -10.01 8.42
CA THR A 90 12.42 -11.27 7.69
C THR A 90 12.28 -12.48 8.60
N GLU A 91 12.71 -12.37 9.86
CA GLU A 91 12.60 -13.43 10.87
C GLU A 91 11.20 -13.57 11.48
N ASN A 92 10.45 -12.46 11.56
CA ASN A 92 9.19 -12.39 12.31
C ASN A 92 7.95 -12.16 11.44
N SER A 93 8.09 -12.15 10.11
CA SER A 93 6.97 -12.06 9.18
C SER A 93 7.11 -13.04 8.03
N ARG A 94 6.01 -13.34 7.35
CA ARG A 94 6.00 -14.16 6.13
C ARG A 94 6.35 -13.36 4.88
N VAL A 95 6.58 -12.06 5.02
CA VAL A 95 6.86 -11.13 3.93
C VAL A 95 8.36 -11.10 3.69
N VAL A 96 8.77 -11.06 2.42
CA VAL A 96 10.16 -10.77 2.05
C VAL A 96 10.25 -9.27 1.77
N PRO A 97 10.64 -8.43 2.75
CA PRO A 97 10.68 -6.99 2.56
C PRO A 97 11.71 -6.57 1.50
N MET A 98 11.31 -5.69 0.59
CA MET A 98 12.25 -5.00 -0.31
C MET A 98 13.01 -3.92 0.45
N LEU A 99 14.30 -3.73 0.12
CA LEU A 99 15.13 -2.68 0.73
C LEU A 99 14.51 -1.27 0.57
N LYS A 100 13.85 -1.01 -0.57
CA LYS A 100 13.09 0.24 -0.80
C LYS A 100 11.90 0.36 0.16
N GLY A 101 11.21 -0.75 0.43
CA GLY A 101 10.13 -0.81 1.41
C GLY A 101 10.61 -0.48 2.82
N ILE A 102 11.77 -0.99 3.23
CA ILE A 102 12.40 -0.64 4.51
C ILE A 102 12.76 0.84 4.58
N HIS A 103 13.29 1.42 3.49
CA HIS A 103 13.55 2.86 3.44
C HIS A 103 12.26 3.66 3.64
N ASN A 104 11.21 3.35 2.89
CA ASN A 104 9.92 4.02 3.01
C ASN A 104 9.33 3.86 4.42
N LEU A 105 9.44 2.67 5.01
CA LEU A 105 9.00 2.39 6.37
C LEU A 105 9.74 3.27 7.36
N VAL A 106 11.08 3.27 7.33
CA VAL A 106 11.89 4.10 8.24
C VAL A 106 11.63 5.59 8.05
N GLU A 107 11.46 6.08 6.82
CA GLU A 107 11.11 7.49 6.59
C GLU A 107 9.70 7.84 7.10
N ARG A 108 8.74 6.92 6.97
CA ARG A 108 7.43 7.06 7.59
C ARG A 108 7.54 7.11 9.11
N LEU A 109 8.29 6.19 9.71
CA LEU A 109 8.54 6.13 11.15
C LEU A 109 9.23 7.40 11.66
N LYS A 110 10.18 7.96 10.91
CA LYS A 110 10.81 9.26 11.22
C LYS A 110 9.82 10.40 11.20
N ARG A 111 8.90 10.41 10.23
CA ARG A 111 7.86 11.45 10.10
C ARG A 111 6.82 11.33 11.21
N GLU A 112 6.45 10.12 11.60
CA GLU A 112 5.55 9.84 12.72
C GLU A 112 6.22 10.12 14.06
N SER A 113 7.51 9.79 14.20
CA SER A 113 8.35 10.20 15.34
C SER A 113 8.74 11.68 15.29
N TYR A 114 8.41 12.40 14.22
CA TYR A 114 8.56 13.85 14.11
C TYR A 114 7.50 14.60 14.93
N ALA A 115 6.90 13.95 15.94
CA ALA A 115 6.71 14.55 17.24
C ALA A 115 8.08 14.70 17.93
N PHE A 116 8.95 15.54 17.37
CA PHE A 116 9.98 16.15 18.19
C PHE A 116 9.26 16.81 19.38
N PRO A 117 9.82 16.82 20.61
CA PRO A 117 9.37 17.79 21.58
C PRO A 117 9.32 19.13 20.84
N SER A 118 8.17 19.79 20.86
CA SER A 118 7.97 21.12 20.31
C SER A 118 9.16 22.00 20.70
N VAL A 119 9.46 23.04 19.92
CA VAL A 119 10.53 23.98 20.29
C VAL A 119 10.38 24.41 21.76
N GLU A 120 9.15 24.54 22.23
CA GLU A 120 8.80 24.77 23.63
C GLU A 120 9.27 23.65 24.58
N GLU A 121 9.02 22.38 24.31
CA GLU A 121 9.46 21.25 25.14
C GLU A 121 10.99 21.08 25.13
N ARG A 122 11.65 21.39 24.00
CA ARG A 122 13.12 21.42 23.93
C ARG A 122 13.71 22.56 24.74
N ILE A 123 13.13 23.75 24.62
CA ILE A 123 13.53 24.91 25.43
C ILE A 123 13.30 24.62 26.90
N ARG A 124 12.17 24.01 27.27
CA ARG A 124 11.86 23.62 28.64
C ARG A 124 12.91 22.66 29.21
N SER A 125 13.23 21.59 28.50
CA SER A 125 14.26 20.63 28.93
C SER A 125 15.64 21.29 29.08
N ILE A 126 16.04 22.16 28.15
CA ILE A 126 17.32 22.89 28.24
C ILE A 126 17.34 23.85 29.44
N LEU A 127 16.23 24.53 29.70
CA LEU A 127 16.11 25.48 30.82
C LEU A 127 16.03 24.76 32.18
N GLU A 128 15.39 23.59 32.24
CA GLU A 128 15.38 22.70 33.41
C GLU A 128 16.80 22.22 33.72
N ASP A 129 17.54 21.72 32.72
CA ASP A 129 18.94 21.33 32.87
C ASP A 129 19.82 22.53 33.29
N PHE A 130 19.58 23.71 32.72
CA PHE A 130 20.32 24.91 33.07
C PHE A 130 20.10 25.33 34.52
N SER A 131 18.85 25.33 34.98
CA SER A 131 18.45 25.73 36.34
C SER A 131 18.74 24.67 37.41
N SER A 132 18.99 23.41 37.01
CA SER A 132 19.43 22.36 37.93
C SER A 132 20.82 22.62 38.55
N LYS A 133 21.61 23.51 37.95
CA LYS A 133 22.95 23.88 38.45
C LYS A 133 22.84 25.00 39.48
N GLN A 134 23.50 24.82 40.63
CA GLN A 134 23.48 25.78 41.73
C GLN A 134 23.94 27.17 41.28
N GLY A 135 23.11 28.19 41.52
CA GLY A 135 23.36 29.57 41.11
C GLY A 135 22.71 29.99 39.78
N ASN A 136 22.19 29.03 39.00
CA ASN A 136 21.44 29.33 37.78
C ASN A 136 19.94 29.47 38.07
N LEU A 137 19.29 30.42 37.40
CA LEU A 137 17.85 30.62 37.45
C LEU A 137 17.31 30.79 36.02
N ALA A 138 16.34 29.96 35.67
CA ALA A 138 15.49 30.16 34.49
C ALA A 138 14.13 30.69 34.96
N ARG A 139 13.54 31.64 34.23
CA ARG A 139 12.18 32.14 34.48
C ARG A 139 11.32 31.84 33.26
N PHE A 140 10.12 31.35 33.51
CA PHE A 140 9.10 31.01 32.52
C PHE A 140 8.21 32.21 32.23
#